data_AF-B2VTH0-F1
#
_entry.id   AF-B2VTH0-F1
#
_cell.length_a   1.000
_cell.length_b   1.000
_cell.length_c   1.000
_cell.angle_alpha   90.00
_cell.angle_beta   90.00
_cell.angle_gamma   90.00
#
_symmetry.space_group_name_H-M   'P 1'
#
loop_
_entity.id
_entity.type
_entity.pdbx_description
1 polymer ?
#
loop_
_entity_poly.entity_id
_entity_poly.type
_entity_poly.pdbx_seq_one_letter_code
_entity_poly.pdbx_strand_id
1 'polypeptide(L)'
;MSLPLLFTLPPSNRHEFLLLDTTTKPTLKSLNAQITSIAASSPNCAEFMAKHKAADGPKEIIHEFKIHWDTKTRDAKIWPEYTVLTDENLGAVSELLKTNPVMGVLEIKMGKAE
;
A
#
# COMPACT_ATOMS: atom_id res chain seq x y z
N MET A 1 -15.52 7.36 -8.19
CA MET A 1 -15.69 6.01 -7.64
C MET A 1 -14.49 5.72 -6.76
N SER A 2 -14.70 5.12 -5.59
CA SER A 2 -13.64 4.80 -4.64
C SER A 2 -13.36 3.30 -4.63
N LEU A 3 -12.09 2.93 -4.46
CA LEU A 3 -11.62 1.56 -4.32
C LEU A 3 -11.10 1.37 -2.89
N PRO A 4 -11.73 0.51 -2.06
CA PRO A 4 -11.17 0.14 -0.77
C PRO A 4 -9.93 -0.73 -0.95
N LEU A 5 -8.84 -0.35 -0.30
CA LEU A 5 -7.60 -1.11 -0.26
C LEU A 5 -7.20 -1.38 1.19
N LEU A 6 -6.87 -2.64 1.49
CA LEU A 6 -6.13 -3.01 2.69
C LEU A 6 -4.65 -2.80 2.41
N PHE A 7 -3.95 -2.09 3.29
CA PHE A 7 -2.50 -1.99 3.24
C PHE A 7 -1.81 -2.50 4.50
N THR A 8 -0.59 -3.00 4.35
CA THR A 8 0.25 -3.54 5.44
C THR A 8 1.58 -2.79 5.52
N LEU A 9 2.16 -2.79 6.73
CA LEU A 9 3.44 -2.16 7.04
C LEU A 9 4.45 -3.21 7.57
N PRO A 10 5.16 -3.93 6.69
CA PRO A 10 6.18 -4.90 7.09
C PRO A 10 7.31 -4.25 7.91
N PRO A 11 7.96 -5.01 8.80
CA PRO A 11 7.76 -6.44 9.08
C PRO A 11 6.61 -6.73 10.05
N SER A 12 5.77 -5.73 10.36
CA SER A 12 4.67 -5.89 11.31
C SER A 12 3.39 -6.39 10.64
N ASN A 13 2.54 -7.08 11.39
CA ASN A 13 1.18 -7.43 10.94
C ASN A 13 0.20 -6.23 11.04
N ARG A 14 0.72 -5.01 11.20
CA ARG A 14 -0.09 -3.80 11.25
C ARG A 14 -0.60 -3.49 9.86
N HIS A 15 -1.88 -3.15 9.82
CA HIS A 15 -2.60 -2.91 8.60
C HIS A 15 -3.65 -1.84 8.83
N GLU A 16 -4.07 -1.20 7.74
CA GLU A 16 -5.14 -0.23 7.76
C GLU A 16 -5.83 -0.20 6.38
N PHE A 17 -7.03 0.35 6.34
CA PHE A 17 -7.77 0.54 5.12
C PHE A 17 -7.65 1.97 4.60
N LEU A 18 -7.63 2.12 3.28
CA LEU A 18 -7.77 3.40 2.61
C LEU A 18 -8.83 3.30 1.50
N LEU A 19 -9.46 4.44 1.21
CA LEU A 19 -10.28 4.59 0.01
C LEU A 19 -9.47 5.34 -1.03
N LEU A 20 -9.05 4.63 -2.08
CA LEU A 20 -8.37 5.22 -3.22
C LEU A 20 -9.43 5.87 -4.11
N ASP A 21 -9.29 7.17 -4.34
CA ASP A 21 -10.10 7.85 -5.34
C ASP A 21 -9.61 7.47 -6.73
N THR A 22 -10.53 6.92 -7.53
CA THR A 22 -10.27 6.49 -8.91
C THR A 22 -11.05 7.33 -9.92
N THR A 23 -11.67 8.44 -9.50
CA THR A 23 -12.27 9.41 -10.44
C THR A 23 -11.21 10.13 -11.26
N THR A 24 -10.06 10.39 -10.66
CA THR A 24 -8.87 10.91 -11.32
C THR A 24 -7.86 9.78 -11.49
N LYS A 25 -6.91 9.91 -12.42
CA LYS A 25 -5.82 8.92 -12.57
C LYS A 25 -5.00 8.93 -11.27
N PRO A 26 -5.03 7.87 -10.44
CA PRO A 26 -4.24 7.84 -9.23
C PRO A 26 -2.76 7.81 -9.59
N THR A 27 -1.94 8.43 -8.75
CA THR A 27 -0.48 8.42 -8.88
C THR A 27 0.14 7.79 -7.64
N LEU A 28 1.36 7.25 -7.75
CA LEU A 28 2.10 6.78 -6.59
C LEU A 28 2.37 7.90 -5.59
N LYS A 29 2.56 9.14 -6.07
CA LYS A 29 2.73 10.32 -5.22
C LYS A 29 1.49 10.62 -4.38
N SER A 30 0.30 10.61 -4.98
CA SER A 30 -0.96 10.83 -4.25
C SER A 30 -1.24 9.69 -3.28
N LEU A 31 -0.96 8.45 -3.69
CA LEU A 31 -1.10 7.27 -2.84
C LEU A 31 -0.17 7.34 -1.62
N ASN A 32 1.08 7.73 -1.83
CA ASN A 32 2.08 7.95 -0.77
C ASN A 32 1.58 8.97 0.26
N ALA A 33 1.18 10.17 -0.20
CA ALA A 33 0.69 11.21 0.69
C ALA A 33 -0.52 10.75 1.54
N GLN A 34 -1.45 10.01 0.92
CA GLN A 34 -2.62 9.50 1.61
C GLN A 34 -2.26 8.46 2.68
N ILE A 35 -1.42 7.48 2.34
CA ILE A 35 -0.98 6.44 3.28
C ILE A 35 -0.20 7.05 4.44
N THR A 36 0.76 7.94 4.18
CA THR A 36 1.55 8.57 5.24
C THR A 36 0.65 9.34 6.20
N SER A 37 -0.37 10.04 5.67
CA SER A 37 -1.37 10.71 6.49
C SER A 37 -2.15 9.72 7.37
N ILE A 38 -2.64 8.62 6.78
CA ILE A 38 -3.41 7.59 7.50
C ILE A 38 -2.54 6.92 8.57
N ALA A 39 -1.32 6.51 8.23
CA ALA A 39 -0.41 5.84 9.15
C ALA A 39 -0.06 6.73 10.35
N ALA A 40 0.10 8.05 10.13
CA ALA A 40 0.41 9.00 11.20
C ALA A 40 -0.75 9.20 12.20
N SER A 41 -2.01 9.07 11.77
CA SER A 41 -3.19 9.28 12.62
C SER A 41 -3.86 8.00 13.11
N SER A 42 -3.64 6.86 12.45
CA SER A 42 -4.33 5.62 12.76
C SER A 42 -3.80 4.97 14.04
N PRO A 43 -4.67 4.60 15.00
CA PRO A 43 -4.27 3.81 16.15
C PRO A 43 -3.75 2.42 15.76
N ASN A 44 -4.17 1.88 14.61
CA ASN A 44 -3.71 0.59 14.09
C ASN A 44 -2.26 0.67 13.60
N CYS A 45 -1.80 1.86 13.18
CA CYS A 45 -0.43 2.10 12.73
C CYS A 45 0.45 2.74 13.82
N ALA A 46 -0.12 3.17 14.95
CA ALA A 46 0.56 3.97 15.96
C ALA A 46 1.82 3.30 16.52
N GLU A 47 1.79 2.00 16.81
CA GLU A 47 2.96 1.26 17.31
C GLU A 47 4.08 1.15 16.29
N PHE A 48 3.73 0.95 15.02
CA PHE A 48 4.70 0.95 13.93
C PHE A 48 5.32 2.34 13.82
N MET A 49 4.49 3.37 13.67
CA MET A 49 4.96 4.75 13.57
C MET A 49 5.74 5.22 14.79
N ALA A 50 5.46 4.73 16.00
CA ALA A 50 6.24 5.06 17.19
C ALA A 50 7.69 4.57 17.11
N LYS A 51 7.93 3.41 16.47
CA LYS A 51 9.29 2.90 16.21
C LYS A 51 10.00 3.67 15.09
N HIS A 52 9.24 4.25 14.18
CA HIS A 52 9.74 4.98 13.00
C HIS A 52 9.76 6.52 13.18
N LYS A 53 9.21 7.05 14.28
CA LYS A 53 9.38 8.44 14.72
C LYS A 53 10.77 8.61 15.31
N ALA A 54 11.79 8.74 14.46
CA ALA A 54 13.08 9.26 14.91
C ALA A 54 12.87 10.69 15.44
N ALA A 55 13.33 10.97 16.66
CA ALA A 55 13.16 12.27 17.31
C ALA A 55 13.85 13.43 16.55
N ASP A 56 14.91 13.13 15.78
CA ASP A 56 15.71 14.10 15.01
C ASP A 56 16.20 13.53 13.65
N GLY A 57 15.53 12.51 13.09
CA GLY A 57 15.96 11.81 11.87
C GLY A 57 15.21 12.21 10.60
N PRO A 58 15.76 11.89 9.39
CA PRO A 58 15.06 12.12 8.13
C PRO A 58 13.71 11.39 8.14
N LYS A 59 12.66 12.09 7.67
CA LYS A 59 11.30 11.53 7.57
C LYS A 59 11.37 10.26 6.73
N GLU A 60 10.78 9.18 7.23
CA GLU A 60 10.65 7.97 6.42
C GLU A 60 9.78 8.23 5.20
N ILE A 61 10.28 7.80 4.06
CA ILE A 61 9.59 7.83 2.78
C ILE A 61 9.14 6.42 2.44
N ILE A 62 8.02 6.30 1.75
CA ILE A 62 7.64 5.03 1.14
C ILE A 62 8.59 4.79 -0.04
N HIS A 63 9.35 3.71 0.04
CA HIS A 63 10.29 3.28 -0.98
C HIS A 63 9.60 2.49 -2.08
N GLU A 64 8.63 1.67 -1.70
CA GLU A 64 8.05 0.68 -2.62
C GLU A 64 6.61 0.37 -2.24
N PHE A 65 5.80 0.17 -3.28
CA PHE A 65 4.43 -0.31 -3.18
C PHE A 65 4.34 -1.65 -3.91
N LYS A 66 3.79 -2.66 -3.25
CA LYS A 66 3.59 -4.00 -3.82
C LYS A 66 2.17 -4.46 -3.61
N ILE A 67 1.57 -5.11 -4.59
CA ILE A 67 0.35 -5.89 -4.36
C ILE A 67 0.76 -7.34 -4.21
N HIS A 68 0.55 -7.90 -3.01
CA HIS A 68 0.65 -9.35 -2.80
C HIS A 68 -0.65 -10.00 -3.24
N TRP A 69 -0.56 -10.93 -4.17
CA TRP A 69 -1.73 -11.61 -4.74
C TRP A 69 -2.08 -12.86 -3.92
N ASP A 70 -3.36 -13.20 -3.89
CA ASP A 70 -3.80 -14.49 -3.36
C ASP A 70 -3.41 -15.63 -4.31
N THR A 71 -2.25 -16.22 -4.05
CA THR A 71 -1.73 -17.38 -4.78
C THR A 71 -2.28 -18.72 -4.28
N LYS A 72 -3.11 -18.73 -3.22
CA LYS A 72 -3.73 -19.96 -2.71
C LYS A 72 -4.99 -20.30 -3.48
N THR A 73 -5.76 -19.29 -3.88
CA THR A 73 -6.99 -19.46 -4.67
C THR A 73 -6.75 -19.32 -6.17
N ARG A 74 -5.55 -18.92 -6.59
CA ARG A 74 -5.18 -18.65 -7.99
C ARG A 74 -3.98 -19.46 -8.42
N ASP A 75 -3.88 -19.69 -9.73
CA ASP A 75 -2.75 -20.40 -10.32
C ASP A 75 -1.44 -19.59 -10.16
N ALA A 76 -0.55 -20.08 -9.30
CA ALA A 76 0.76 -19.48 -9.03
C ALA A 76 1.74 -19.53 -10.21
N LYS A 77 1.42 -20.24 -11.31
CA LYS A 77 2.19 -20.17 -12.57
C LYS A 77 1.87 -18.91 -13.37
N ILE A 78 0.70 -18.32 -13.14
CA ILE A 78 0.21 -17.13 -13.85
C ILE A 78 0.30 -15.91 -12.93
N TRP A 79 -0.13 -16.05 -11.68
CA TRP A 79 -0.10 -14.98 -10.68
C TRP A 79 1.23 -14.99 -9.93
N PRO A 80 2.01 -13.90 -10.00
CA PRO A 80 3.22 -13.79 -9.18
C PRO A 80 2.84 -13.68 -7.70
N GLU A 81 3.82 -13.86 -6.81
CA GLU A 81 3.64 -13.60 -5.38
C GLU A 81 3.24 -12.15 -5.13
N TYR A 82 3.91 -11.21 -5.81
CA TYR A 82 3.59 -9.80 -5.75
C TYR A 82 3.86 -9.09 -7.08
N THR A 83 3.22 -7.93 -7.25
CA THR A 83 3.51 -6.98 -8.33
C THR A 83 3.96 -5.64 -7.72
N VAL A 84 5.11 -5.14 -8.15
CA VAL A 84 5.56 -3.77 -7.79
C VAL A 84 4.72 -2.76 -8.56
N LEU A 85 4.14 -1.79 -7.85
CA LEU A 85 3.34 -0.75 -8.46
C LEU A 85 4.21 0.34 -9.07
N THR A 86 3.78 0.80 -10.23
CA THR A 86 4.33 1.91 -11.01
C THR A 86 3.19 2.84 -11.41
N ASP A 87 3.48 4.09 -11.76
CA ASP A 87 2.43 5.01 -12.24
C ASP A 87 1.77 4.51 -13.54
N GLU A 88 2.47 3.67 -14.31
CA GLU A 88 1.99 3.04 -15.53
C GLU A 88 1.00 1.90 -15.25
N ASN A 89 1.27 1.05 -14.25
CA ASN A 89 0.45 -0.13 -13.96
C ASN A 89 -0.64 0.09 -12.90
N LEU A 90 -0.55 1.14 -12.09
CA LEU A 90 -1.47 1.41 -10.98
C LEU A 90 -2.94 1.49 -11.42
N GLY A 91 -3.20 2.10 -12.58
CA GLY A 91 -4.56 2.18 -13.12
C GLY A 91 -5.14 0.81 -13.45
N ALA A 92 -4.38 -0.04 -14.14
CA ALA A 92 -4.82 -1.39 -14.51
C ALA A 92 -5.06 -2.27 -13.27
N VAL A 93 -4.16 -2.19 -12.29
CA VAL A 93 -4.30 -2.89 -11.02
C VAL A 93 -5.53 -2.40 -10.24
N SER A 94 -5.79 -1.09 -10.25
CA SER A 94 -6.97 -0.52 -9.59
C SER A 94 -8.27 -1.05 -10.21
N GLU A 95 -8.38 -1.12 -11.54
CA GLU A 95 -9.57 -1.67 -12.21
C GLU A 95 -9.77 -3.16 -11.91
N LEU A 96 -8.68 -3.92 -11.85
CA LEU A 96 -8.71 -5.33 -11.46
C LEU A 96 -9.24 -5.51 -10.02
N LEU A 97 -8.71 -4.73 -9.08
CA LEU A 97 -9.11 -4.79 -7.67
C LEU A 97 -10.53 -4.26 -7.43
N LYS A 98 -11.07 -3.37 -8.28
CA LYS A 98 -12.50 -2.99 -8.22
C LYS A 98 -13.41 -4.19 -8.45
N THR A 99 -13.00 -5.13 -9.31
CA THR A 99 -13.78 -6.33 -9.62
C THR A 99 -13.71 -7.35 -8.49
N ASN A 100 -12.56 -7.45 -7.82
CA ASN A 100 -12.35 -8.33 -6.69
C ASN A 100 -11.38 -7.70 -5.69
N PRO A 101 -11.84 -6.97 -4.67
CA PRO A 101 -10.97 -6.24 -3.76
C PRO A 101 -10.19 -7.13 -2.79
N VAL A 102 -10.57 -8.40 -2.65
CA VAL A 102 -9.90 -9.35 -1.74
C VAL A 102 -8.79 -10.15 -2.41
N MET A 103 -8.58 -9.97 -3.72
CA MET A 103 -7.57 -10.75 -4.44
C MET A 103 -6.13 -10.28 -4.25
N GLY A 104 -5.94 -9.09 -3.65
CA GLY A 104 -4.62 -8.53 -3.43
C GLY A 104 -4.58 -7.62 -2.21
N VAL A 105 -3.41 -7.56 -1.57
CA VAL A 105 -3.14 -6.71 -0.40
C VAL A 105 -1.99 -5.76 -0.74
N LEU A 106 -2.15 -4.48 -0.42
CA LEU A 106 -1.13 -3.46 -0.65
C LEU A 106 -0.05 -3.52 0.44
N GLU A 107 1.12 -4.05 0.12
CA GLU A 107 2.29 -3.96 0.97
C GLU A 107 3.04 -2.66 0.71
N ILE A 108 3.48 -2.01 1.79
CA ILE A 108 4.18 -0.74 1.76
C ILE A 108 5.51 -0.87 2.47
N LYS A 109 6.59 -0.68 1.71
CA LYS A 109 7.93 -0.65 2.30
C LYS A 109 8.29 0.78 2.68
N MET A 110 8.34 1.05 3.98
CA MET A 110 8.88 2.30 4.52
C MET A 110 10.39 2.18 4.79
N GLY A 111 11.10 3.30 4.68
CA GLY A 111 12.52 3.38 4.96
C GLY A 111 13.01 4.82 5.00
N LYS A 112 14.24 5.02 5.45
CA LYS A 112 14.86 6.36 5.50
C LYS A 112 15.09 6.89 4.09
N ALA A 113 14.96 8.20 3.90
CA ALA A 113 15.46 8.85 2.69
C ALA A 113 16.99 8.69 2.70
N GLU A 114 17.54 8.02 1.67
CA GLU A 114 18.99 7.97 1.43
C GLU A 114 19.50 9.32 0.93
#